data_AF-A0A239JYK2-F1
#
_entry.id   AF-A0A239JYK2-F1
#
_cell.length_a   1.000
_cell.length_b   1.000
_cell.length_c   1.000
_cell.angle_alpha   90.00
_cell.angle_beta   90.00
_cell.angle_gamma   90.00
#
_symmetry.space_group_name_H-M   'P 1'
#
loop_
_entity.id
_entity.type
_entity.pdbx_description
1 polymer ?
#
loop_
_entity_poly.entity_id
_entity_poly.type
_entity_poly.pdbx_seq_one_letter_code
_entity_poly.pdbx_strand_id
1 'polypeptide(L)'
;MKAPNKAYLRELRREFGYLPAWEPTKKIVLGTVGVFKKNAFTKLMELKDLGIGFEIETDHEPGNLEYTSPNGFSITTKAAGAPRIPGSSIPEDKAGVIFDFNRENSIIFKVNEANTPVIKDLNHIQHEVIRLYKEGRWDKDWVLVTEAVYANRCTLLISNHRNGKAELVATSDFNVADIDLASEVFQNNQHAFRGLSVNLVAQQNISPLFKLMQLKSNKRISPALRSMDVAPIDLVTPVTADQYSLYLGEVSFEELVKQEEELLAPQDVLQRALQIEPRREVQAGSRAEGQLLYDMR
;
A
#
# COMPACT_ATOMS: atom_id res chain seq x y z
N MET A 1 0.96 -16.42 -6.31
CA MET A 1 2.20 -15.68 -5.98
C MET A 1 1.81 -14.25 -5.62
N LYS A 2 2.31 -13.65 -4.53
CA LYS A 2 1.96 -12.26 -4.18
C LYS A 2 2.80 -11.32 -5.05
N ALA A 3 2.15 -10.33 -5.66
CA ALA A 3 2.84 -9.31 -6.45
C ALA A 3 3.81 -8.49 -5.57
N PRO A 4 4.95 -8.00 -6.10
CA PRO A 4 5.96 -7.30 -5.31
C PRO A 4 5.44 -6.07 -4.57
N ASN A 5 4.50 -5.34 -5.17
CA ASN A 5 3.81 -4.20 -4.55
C ASN A 5 3.12 -4.56 -3.23
N LYS A 6 2.49 -5.74 -3.16
CA LYS A 6 1.78 -6.19 -1.96
C LYS A 6 2.74 -6.54 -0.83
N ALA A 7 3.88 -7.15 -1.15
CA ALA A 7 4.91 -7.41 -0.16
C ALA A 7 5.51 -6.10 0.36
N TYR A 8 5.83 -5.18 -0.55
CA TYR A 8 6.37 -3.86 -0.24
C TYR A 8 5.44 -3.05 0.68
N LEU A 9 4.16 -2.95 0.29
CA LEU A 9 3.14 -2.26 1.08
C LEU A 9 2.98 -2.85 2.47
N ARG A 10 2.87 -4.18 2.57
CA ARG A 10 2.67 -4.86 3.85
C ARG A 10 3.88 -4.75 4.77
N GLU A 11 5.09 -4.94 4.25
CA GLU A 11 6.31 -4.93 5.07
C GLU A 11 6.60 -3.51 5.56
N LEU A 12 6.59 -2.50 4.69
CA LEU A 12 6.90 -1.11 5.10
C LEU A 12 5.80 -0.50 5.97
N ARG A 13 4.53 -0.82 5.72
CA ARG A 13 3.46 -0.35 6.60
C ARG A 13 3.53 -0.96 7.98
N ARG A 14 3.88 -2.24 8.08
CA ARG A 14 4.06 -2.90 9.37
C ARG A 14 5.22 -2.29 10.16
N GLU A 15 6.31 -1.93 9.48
CA GLU A 15 7.49 -1.35 10.12
C GLU A 15 7.25 0.11 10.53
N PHE A 16 6.78 0.95 9.60
CA PHE A 16 6.77 2.39 9.78
C PHE A 16 5.38 3.00 9.98
N GLY A 17 4.31 2.26 9.72
CA GLY A 17 2.93 2.80 9.72
C GLY A 17 2.56 3.62 8.49
N TYR A 18 3.41 3.69 7.45
CA TYR A 18 3.14 4.43 6.22
C TYR A 18 2.75 3.53 5.04
N LEU A 19 2.07 4.11 4.08
CA LEU A 19 1.88 3.52 2.75
C LEU A 19 3.07 3.88 1.86
N PRO A 20 3.71 2.89 1.22
CA PRO A 20 4.75 3.21 0.26
C PRO A 20 4.20 3.69 -1.09
N ALA A 21 4.95 4.58 -1.73
CA ALA A 21 4.75 4.97 -3.12
C ALA A 21 5.17 3.82 -4.04
N TRP A 22 4.21 3.20 -4.72
CA TRP A 22 4.50 2.11 -5.66
C TRP A 22 5.35 2.57 -6.85
N GLU A 23 5.15 3.80 -7.29
CA GLU A 23 6.06 4.49 -8.21
C GLU A 23 6.89 5.48 -7.39
N PRO A 24 7.94 5.02 -6.70
CA PRO A 24 8.68 5.82 -5.75
C PRO A 24 9.27 7.09 -6.40
N THR A 25 9.55 7.08 -7.70
CA THR A 25 10.03 8.25 -8.45
C THR A 25 8.97 9.35 -8.63
N LYS A 26 7.68 9.05 -8.44
CA LYS A 26 6.62 10.07 -8.47
C LYS A 26 6.57 10.78 -7.13
N LYS A 27 6.72 12.11 -7.18
CA LYS A 27 6.61 12.95 -6.00
C LYS A 27 5.16 12.99 -5.50
N ILE A 28 4.95 12.51 -4.29
CA ILE A 28 3.72 12.62 -3.52
C ILE A 28 3.71 13.99 -2.83
N VAL A 29 2.64 14.75 -3.00
CA VAL A 29 2.52 16.11 -2.45
C VAL A 29 1.42 16.13 -1.40
N LEU A 30 1.67 16.78 -0.26
CA LEU A 30 0.64 17.00 0.75
C LEU A 30 -0.56 17.73 0.14
N GLY A 31 -1.77 17.37 0.58
CA GLY A 31 -2.99 17.93 0.01
C GLY A 31 -3.39 17.33 -1.34
N THR A 32 -2.64 16.35 -1.86
CA THR A 32 -3.06 15.64 -3.09
C THR A 32 -4.28 14.79 -2.78
N VAL A 33 -5.32 14.94 -3.60
CA VAL A 33 -6.53 14.11 -3.58
C VAL A 33 -6.42 13.09 -4.71
N GLY A 34 -6.76 11.86 -4.41
CA GLY A 34 -6.66 10.77 -5.37
C GLY A 34 -7.55 9.60 -5.03
N VAL A 35 -7.29 8.49 -5.71
CA VAL A 35 -7.93 7.20 -5.44
C VAL A 35 -6.85 6.20 -5.13
N PHE A 36 -7.03 5.42 -4.08
CA PHE A 36 -6.14 4.32 -3.73
C PHE A 36 -6.81 3.00 -4.09
N LYS A 37 -6.35 2.36 -5.17
CA LYS A 37 -6.92 1.09 -5.67
C LYS A 37 -5.79 0.15 -6.05
N LYS A 38 -5.98 -1.15 -5.79
CA LYS A 38 -5.00 -2.22 -6.11
C LYS A 38 -3.58 -1.92 -5.57
N ASN A 39 -3.49 -1.43 -4.33
CA ASN A 39 -2.23 -1.09 -3.67
C ASN A 39 -1.42 0.03 -4.37
N ALA A 40 -2.09 0.88 -5.16
CA ALA A 40 -1.48 2.02 -5.84
C ALA A 40 -2.33 3.28 -5.66
N PHE A 41 -1.66 4.40 -5.41
CA PHE A 41 -2.27 5.72 -5.35
C PHE A 41 -2.27 6.37 -6.73
N THR A 42 -3.43 6.86 -7.18
CA THR A 42 -3.57 7.64 -8.42
C THR A 42 -4.04 9.04 -8.07
N LYS A 43 -3.21 10.04 -8.35
CA LYS A 43 -3.54 11.46 -8.19
C LYS A 43 -4.70 11.84 -9.11
N LEU A 44 -5.66 12.59 -8.57
CA LEU A 44 -6.73 13.24 -9.32
C LEU A 44 -6.57 14.75 -9.36
N MET A 45 -6.43 15.37 -8.19
CA MET A 45 -6.36 16.83 -8.02
C MET A 45 -5.63 17.20 -6.72
N GLU A 46 -5.61 18.47 -6.36
CA GLU A 46 -5.09 18.97 -5.08
C GLU A 46 -6.19 19.74 -4.32
N LEU A 47 -6.11 19.79 -2.99
CA LEU A 47 -7.05 20.55 -2.14
C LEU A 47 -7.21 22.01 -2.58
N LYS A 48 -6.14 22.63 -3.10
CA LYS A 48 -6.16 24.00 -3.63
C LYS A 48 -7.13 24.16 -4.81
N ASP A 49 -7.30 23.12 -5.63
CA ASP A 49 -8.20 23.12 -6.79
C ASP A 49 -9.67 23.13 -6.33
N LEU A 50 -9.92 22.68 -5.09
CA LEU A 50 -11.22 22.72 -4.41
C LEU A 50 -11.43 23.99 -3.56
N GLY A 51 -10.45 24.90 -3.54
CA GLY A 51 -10.48 26.11 -2.73
C GLY A 51 -10.16 25.88 -1.25
N ILE A 52 -9.53 24.76 -0.89
CA ILE A 52 -9.17 24.42 0.48
C ILE A 52 -7.68 24.69 0.69
N GLY A 53 -7.37 25.66 1.56
CA GLY A 53 -6.02 25.95 2.01
C GLY A 53 -5.65 25.16 3.26
N PHE A 54 -4.36 24.95 3.49
CA PHE A 54 -3.86 24.33 4.72
C PHE A 54 -2.44 24.77 5.05
N GLU A 55 -2.10 24.65 6.33
CA GLU A 55 -0.74 24.85 6.84
C GLU A 55 -0.02 23.50 6.96
N ILE A 56 1.29 23.53 6.70
CA ILE A 56 2.17 22.38 6.85
C ILE A 56 3.02 22.58 8.10
N GLU A 57 3.08 21.56 8.94
CA GLU A 57 4.03 21.44 10.03
C GLU A 57 5.16 20.51 9.58
N THR A 58 6.41 20.97 9.74
CA THR A 58 7.61 20.22 9.36
C THR A 58 8.36 19.76 10.59
N ASP A 59 9.00 18.60 10.52
CA ASP A 59 9.94 18.14 11.53
C ASP A 59 11.05 19.17 11.78
N HIS A 60 11.56 19.20 13.01
CA HIS A 60 12.68 20.06 13.38
C HIS A 60 14.03 19.55 12.84
N GLU A 61 14.19 18.23 12.72
CA GLU A 61 15.43 17.60 12.29
C GLU A 61 15.16 16.43 11.33
N PRO A 62 15.87 16.36 10.18
CA PRO A 62 15.77 15.22 9.27
C PRO A 62 16.26 13.93 9.94
N GLY A 63 15.55 12.83 9.72
CA GLY A 63 15.90 11.50 10.22
C GLY A 63 16.34 10.53 9.12
N ASN A 64 16.81 9.34 9.51
CA ASN A 64 17.08 8.25 8.57
C ASN A 64 16.07 7.11 8.82
N LEU A 65 15.62 6.45 7.77
CA LEU A 65 14.74 5.28 7.85
C LEU A 65 15.41 4.10 7.14
N GLU A 66 15.44 2.95 7.80
CA GLU A 66 16.00 1.74 7.22
C GLU A 66 15.08 0.55 7.49
N TYR A 67 14.81 -0.23 6.45
CA TYR A 67 14.11 -1.49 6.55
C TYR A 67 14.77 -2.53 5.64
N THR A 68 14.88 -3.72 6.21
CA THR A 68 15.51 -4.85 5.56
C THR A 68 14.66 -6.09 5.83
N SER A 69 14.20 -6.78 4.78
CA SER A 69 13.46 -8.03 4.94
C SER A 69 14.30 -9.06 5.71
N PRO A 70 13.80 -9.62 6.84
CA PRO A 70 14.55 -10.61 7.61
C PRO A 70 14.91 -11.84 6.78
N ASN A 71 16.15 -12.30 6.88
CA ASN A 71 16.69 -13.46 6.16
C ASN A 71 16.48 -13.39 4.63
N GLY A 72 16.37 -12.18 4.05
CA GLY A 72 16.05 -11.97 2.65
C GLY A 72 17.23 -12.07 1.69
N PHE A 73 18.46 -11.84 2.16
CA PHE A 73 19.67 -11.78 1.35
C PHE A 73 20.96 -11.98 2.17
N SER A 74 22.08 -12.09 1.46
CA SER A 74 23.44 -11.97 1.99
C SER A 74 24.18 -10.81 1.34
N ILE A 75 25.11 -10.21 2.08
CA ILE A 75 25.96 -9.11 1.62
C ILE A 75 27.38 -9.63 1.44
N THR A 76 27.99 -9.36 0.29
CA THR A 76 29.43 -9.54 0.06
C THR A 76 30.03 -8.21 -0.36
N THR A 77 31.12 -7.79 0.27
CA THR A 77 31.82 -6.56 -0.07
C THR A 77 33.14 -6.82 -0.79
N LYS A 78 33.52 -5.87 -1.63
CA LYS A 78 34.80 -5.86 -2.35
C LYS A 78 35.47 -4.51 -2.13
N ALA A 79 36.70 -4.50 -1.64
CA ALA A 79 37.54 -3.31 -1.61
C ALA A 79 38.18 -3.04 -2.99
N ALA A 80 38.57 -1.79 -3.26
CA ALA A 80 39.33 -1.45 -4.46
C ALA A 80 40.68 -2.16 -4.45
N GLY A 81 41.09 -2.72 -5.60
CA GLY A 81 42.34 -3.50 -5.73
C GLY A 81 42.30 -4.91 -5.14
N ALA A 82 41.20 -5.31 -4.48
CA ALA A 82 41.02 -6.70 -4.06
C ALA A 82 40.70 -7.60 -5.27
N PRO A 83 41.07 -8.90 -5.22
CA PRO A 83 40.74 -9.85 -6.28
C PRO A 83 39.27 -9.84 -6.65
N ARG A 84 38.97 -10.03 -7.94
CA ARG A 84 37.60 -10.07 -8.44
C ARG A 84 36.82 -11.23 -7.81
N ILE A 85 35.62 -10.93 -7.31
CA ILE A 85 34.69 -11.97 -6.85
C ILE A 85 34.20 -12.76 -8.07
N PRO A 86 34.31 -14.11 -8.10
CA PRO A 86 33.85 -14.91 -9.23
C PRO A 86 32.40 -14.62 -9.60
N GLY A 87 32.16 -14.33 -10.89
CA GLY A 87 30.83 -13.99 -11.39
C GLY A 87 30.31 -12.60 -11.01
N SER A 88 31.15 -11.71 -10.47
CA SER A 88 30.83 -10.29 -10.28
C SER A 88 31.26 -9.43 -11.46
N SER A 89 30.44 -8.46 -11.81
CA SER A 89 30.71 -7.39 -12.77
C SER A 89 31.54 -6.23 -12.19
N ILE A 90 31.74 -6.16 -10.86
CA ILE A 90 32.51 -5.09 -10.21
C ILE A 90 33.97 -5.12 -10.70
N PRO A 91 34.50 -4.01 -11.26
CA PRO A 91 35.90 -3.92 -11.71
C PRO A 91 36.92 -4.14 -10.58
N GLU A 92 38.12 -4.59 -10.93
CA GLU A 92 39.19 -4.89 -9.96
C GLU A 92 39.63 -3.65 -9.18
N ASP A 93 39.74 -2.50 -9.87
CA ASP A 93 40.12 -1.20 -9.34
C ASP A 93 39.00 -0.47 -8.56
N LYS A 94 37.79 -1.04 -8.49
CA LYS A 94 36.64 -0.43 -7.82
C LYS A 94 36.22 -1.18 -6.57
N ALA A 95 35.78 -0.43 -5.57
CA ALA A 95 35.07 -0.98 -4.43
C ALA A 95 33.58 -1.19 -4.76
N GLY A 96 32.92 -2.11 -4.06
CA GLY A 96 31.49 -2.32 -4.24
C GLY A 96 30.88 -3.32 -3.27
N VAL A 97 29.56 -3.46 -3.39
CA VAL A 97 28.72 -4.30 -2.54
C VAL A 97 27.84 -5.18 -3.42
N ILE A 98 27.77 -6.45 -3.08
CA ILE A 98 26.93 -7.44 -3.76
C ILE A 98 25.86 -7.91 -2.79
N PHE A 99 24.61 -7.84 -3.22
CA PHE A 99 23.45 -8.41 -2.55
C PHE A 99 22.98 -9.63 -3.31
N ASP A 100 23.00 -10.79 -2.64
CA ASP A 100 22.44 -12.04 -3.17
C ASP A 100 21.13 -12.34 -2.43
N PHE A 101 20.02 -12.27 -3.15
CA PHE A 101 18.68 -12.41 -2.58
C PHE A 101 18.28 -13.89 -2.47
N ASN A 102 17.97 -14.32 -1.26
CA ASN A 102 17.65 -15.71 -0.91
C ASN A 102 16.15 -16.00 -0.94
N ARG A 103 15.31 -14.97 -1.07
CA ARG A 103 13.85 -15.04 -1.08
C ARG A 103 13.25 -14.04 -2.07
N GLU A 104 12.14 -14.41 -2.70
CA GLU A 104 11.32 -13.51 -3.53
C GLU A 104 10.67 -12.41 -2.69
N ASN A 105 10.49 -11.23 -3.27
CA ASN A 105 9.92 -10.06 -2.60
C ASN A 105 10.67 -9.70 -1.31
N SER A 106 11.99 -9.83 -1.32
CA SER A 106 12.87 -9.31 -0.27
C SER A 106 13.18 -7.86 -0.58
N ILE A 107 13.10 -7.02 0.44
CA ILE A 107 13.15 -5.58 0.34
C ILE A 107 14.40 -5.10 1.08
N ILE A 108 15.15 -4.22 0.43
CA ILE A 108 16.14 -3.35 1.06
C ILE A 108 15.64 -1.94 0.83
N PHE A 109 15.35 -1.23 1.90
CA PHE A 109 14.85 0.14 1.88
C PHE A 109 15.71 0.97 2.82
N LYS A 110 16.39 1.97 2.29
CA LYS A 110 17.18 2.91 3.08
C LYS A 110 16.92 4.32 2.59
N VAL A 111 16.67 5.21 3.53
CA VAL A 111 16.36 6.61 3.29
C VAL A 111 17.21 7.45 4.22
N ASN A 112 17.87 8.47 3.66
CA ASN A 112 18.65 9.44 4.41
C ASN A 112 18.01 10.83 4.33
N GLU A 113 18.15 11.57 5.43
CA GLU A 113 17.66 12.95 5.56
C GLU A 113 16.18 13.07 5.18
N ALA A 114 15.37 12.16 5.72
CA ALA A 114 13.92 12.17 5.63
C ALA A 114 13.33 13.26 6.53
N ASN A 115 12.48 14.09 5.94
CA ASN A 115 11.55 14.96 6.67
C ASN A 115 10.12 14.47 6.45
N THR A 116 9.27 14.58 7.46
CA THR A 116 7.92 14.02 7.46
C THR A 116 6.88 15.10 7.74
N PRO A 117 6.72 16.09 6.84
CA PRO A 117 5.73 17.12 7.05
C PRO A 117 4.31 16.57 7.09
N VAL A 118 3.49 17.20 7.93
CA VAL A 118 2.09 16.85 8.19
C VAL A 118 1.21 18.08 7.95
N ILE A 119 -0.03 17.88 7.52
CA ILE A 119 -1.04 18.93 7.53
C ILE A 119 -1.46 19.22 8.98
N LYS A 120 -1.27 20.46 9.45
CA LYS A 120 -1.44 20.85 10.86
C LYS A 120 -2.90 20.81 11.36
N ASP A 121 -3.82 21.43 10.63
CA ASP A 121 -5.24 21.52 11.02
C ASP A 121 -6.11 20.50 10.28
N LEU A 122 -6.00 19.22 10.67
CA LEU A 122 -6.82 18.16 10.10
C LEU A 122 -8.31 18.32 10.42
N ASN A 123 -8.68 19.05 11.47
CA ASN A 123 -10.08 19.31 11.81
C ASN A 123 -10.73 20.26 10.80
N HIS A 124 -10.04 21.34 10.40
CA HIS A 124 -10.48 22.21 9.32
C HIS A 124 -10.68 21.43 8.03
N ILE A 125 -9.68 20.62 7.64
CA ILE A 125 -9.75 19.78 6.45
C ILE A 125 -10.93 18.81 6.50
N GLN A 126 -11.19 18.19 7.65
CA GLN A 126 -12.33 17.30 7.84
C GLN A 126 -13.66 18.02 7.59
N HIS A 127 -13.85 19.22 8.15
CA HIS A 127 -15.08 19.98 7.94
C HIS A 127 -15.28 20.35 6.47
N GLU A 128 -14.22 20.79 5.77
CA GLU A 128 -14.29 21.13 4.35
C GLU A 128 -14.60 19.91 3.47
N VAL A 129 -13.97 18.76 3.72
CA VAL A 129 -14.26 17.52 2.97
C VAL A 129 -15.69 17.06 3.21
N ILE A 130 -16.18 17.09 4.45
CA ILE A 130 -17.58 16.75 4.75
C ILE A 130 -18.55 17.69 4.04
N ARG A 131 -18.26 19.00 4.03
CA ARG A 131 -19.06 20.00 3.32
C ARG A 131 -19.11 19.69 1.82
N LEU A 132 -17.96 19.46 1.18
CA LEU A 132 -17.90 19.12 -0.25
C LEU A 132 -18.62 17.81 -0.57
N TYR A 133 -18.57 16.82 0.33
CA TYR A 133 -19.31 15.57 0.17
C TYR A 133 -20.82 15.80 0.17
N LYS A 134 -21.32 16.60 1.12
CA LYS A 134 -22.75 16.98 1.18
C LYS A 134 -23.19 17.77 -0.06
N GLU A 135 -22.30 18.55 -0.65
CA GLU A 135 -22.54 19.27 -1.91
C GLU A 135 -22.43 18.36 -3.16
N GLY A 136 -22.09 17.07 -3.01
CA GLY A 136 -21.87 16.16 -4.14
C GLY A 136 -20.60 16.45 -4.95
N ARG A 137 -19.67 17.23 -4.37
CA ARG A 137 -18.40 17.64 -4.99
C ARG A 137 -17.19 16.84 -4.50
N TRP A 138 -17.40 15.92 -3.58
CA TRP A 138 -16.41 14.97 -3.10
C TRP A 138 -16.96 13.56 -3.23
N ASP A 139 -16.15 12.63 -3.75
CA ASP A 139 -16.51 11.21 -3.81
C ASP A 139 -16.00 10.47 -2.56
N LYS A 140 -16.81 9.58 -1.99
CA LYS A 140 -16.45 8.80 -0.78
C LYS A 140 -15.20 7.91 -0.98
N ASP A 141 -14.89 7.52 -2.22
CA ASP A 141 -13.71 6.71 -2.56
C ASP A 141 -12.43 7.56 -2.66
N TRP A 142 -12.56 8.90 -2.63
CA TRP A 142 -11.40 9.78 -2.66
C TRP A 142 -10.66 9.76 -1.34
N VAL A 143 -9.33 9.75 -1.46
CA VAL A 143 -8.38 9.77 -0.36
C VAL A 143 -7.51 11.03 -0.46
N LEU A 144 -7.04 11.48 0.69
CA LEU A 144 -6.23 12.68 0.84
C LEU A 144 -4.87 12.32 1.42
N VAL A 145 -3.79 12.82 0.80
CA VAL A 145 -2.43 12.76 1.36
C VAL A 145 -2.29 13.82 2.46
N THR A 146 -2.15 13.37 3.70
CA THR A 146 -2.05 14.26 4.88
C THR A 146 -0.66 14.33 5.48
N GLU A 147 0.19 13.37 5.13
CA GLU A 147 1.55 13.24 5.62
C GLU A 147 2.38 12.51 4.56
N ALA A 148 3.63 12.94 4.35
CA ALA A 148 4.51 12.37 3.35
C ALA A 148 5.95 12.42 3.85
N VAL A 149 6.70 11.34 3.63
CA VAL A 149 8.14 11.31 3.89
C VAL A 149 8.84 11.85 2.65
N TYR A 150 9.58 12.94 2.80
CA TYR A 150 10.47 13.50 1.78
C TYR A 150 11.92 13.17 2.11
N ALA A 151 12.52 12.35 1.28
CA ALA A 151 13.89 11.88 1.42
C ALA A 151 14.82 12.67 0.51
N ASN A 152 15.95 13.14 1.05
CA ASN A 152 17.03 13.63 0.19
C ASN A 152 17.59 12.50 -0.66
N ARG A 153 17.78 11.29 -0.09
CA ARG A 153 18.29 10.11 -0.80
C ARG A 153 17.55 8.84 -0.40
N CYS A 154 17.31 7.95 -1.36
CA CYS A 154 16.66 6.67 -1.14
C CYS A 154 17.30 5.56 -1.98
N THR A 155 17.52 4.41 -1.35
CA THR A 155 17.80 3.13 -2.01
C THR A 155 16.67 2.17 -1.73
N LEU A 156 16.05 1.65 -2.79
CA LEU A 156 14.99 0.66 -2.75
C LEU A 156 15.29 -0.47 -3.73
N LEU A 157 15.61 -1.63 -3.20
CA LEU A 157 15.79 -2.86 -3.97
C LEU A 157 14.71 -3.85 -3.57
N ILE A 158 13.98 -4.38 -4.56
CA ILE A 158 12.95 -5.41 -4.33
C ILE A 158 13.21 -6.59 -5.24
N SER A 159 13.54 -7.75 -4.67
CA SER A 159 13.75 -8.97 -5.45
C SER A 159 12.43 -9.47 -6.06
N ASN A 160 12.48 -9.88 -7.33
CA ASN A 160 11.34 -10.54 -7.98
C ASN A 160 11.36 -12.05 -7.75
N HIS A 161 12.56 -12.64 -7.65
CA HIS A 161 12.76 -14.08 -7.52
C HIS A 161 13.86 -14.40 -6.50
N ARG A 162 13.92 -15.68 -6.11
CA ARG A 162 15.07 -16.25 -5.42
C ARG A 162 16.28 -16.20 -6.34
N ASN A 163 17.46 -16.00 -5.78
CA ASN A 163 18.74 -15.82 -6.51
C ASN A 163 18.80 -14.50 -7.32
N GLY A 164 17.96 -13.52 -6.97
CA GLY A 164 18.15 -12.15 -7.42
C GLY A 164 19.52 -11.63 -6.98
N LYS A 165 20.12 -10.73 -7.76
CA LYS A 165 21.44 -10.16 -7.48
C LYS A 165 21.45 -8.67 -7.75
N ALA A 166 22.03 -7.90 -6.84
CA ALA A 166 22.32 -6.48 -7.03
C ALA A 166 23.80 -6.23 -6.76
N GLU A 167 24.51 -5.66 -7.72
CA GLU A 167 25.91 -5.26 -7.58
C GLU A 167 25.99 -3.74 -7.65
N LEU A 168 26.39 -3.14 -6.53
CA LEU A 168 26.57 -1.70 -6.39
C LEU A 168 28.05 -1.37 -6.43
N VAL A 169 28.46 -0.59 -7.42
CA VAL A 169 29.83 -0.06 -7.53
C VAL A 169 29.88 1.30 -6.83
N ALA A 170 30.93 1.53 -6.04
CA ALA A 170 31.17 2.80 -5.39
C ALA A 170 32.07 3.71 -6.25
N THR A 171 31.85 5.02 -6.23
CA THR A 171 32.69 6.02 -6.91
C THR A 171 34.04 6.20 -6.22
N SER A 172 34.08 6.02 -4.90
CA SER A 172 35.25 6.15 -4.03
C SER A 172 35.34 4.99 -3.05
N ASP A 173 36.45 4.91 -2.32
CA ASP A 173 36.55 4.01 -1.18
C ASP A 173 35.49 4.34 -0.13
N PHE A 174 34.96 3.31 0.53
CA PHE A 174 33.98 3.43 1.59
C PHE A 174 34.32 2.47 2.73
N ASN A 175 33.84 2.77 3.93
CA ASN A 175 34.01 1.88 5.06
C ASN A 175 33.09 0.67 4.92
N VAL A 176 33.67 -0.49 4.68
CA VAL A 176 32.95 -1.77 4.58
C VAL A 176 32.20 -2.12 5.87
N ALA A 177 32.66 -1.63 7.03
CA ALA A 177 32.01 -1.87 8.31
C ALA A 177 30.73 -1.03 8.51
N ASP A 178 30.53 0.04 7.73
CA ASP A 178 29.41 0.96 7.85
C ASP A 178 28.90 1.38 6.46
N ILE A 179 28.19 0.45 5.82
CA ILE A 179 27.71 0.63 4.45
C ILE A 179 26.41 1.43 4.47
N ASP A 180 26.48 2.67 4.02
CA ASP A 180 25.30 3.48 3.74
C ASP A 180 24.88 3.37 2.26
N LEU A 181 23.86 2.56 2.00
CA LEU A 181 23.34 2.35 0.65
C LEU A 181 22.66 3.57 0.04
N ALA A 182 22.22 4.53 0.84
CA ALA A 182 21.65 5.79 0.36
C ALA A 182 22.71 6.91 0.23
N SER A 183 23.99 6.57 0.38
CA SER A 183 25.10 7.49 0.16
C SER A 183 25.34 7.79 -1.32
N GLU A 184 25.85 9.00 -1.60
CA GLU A 184 26.26 9.45 -2.93
C GLU A 184 27.34 8.58 -3.58
N VAL A 185 28.10 7.83 -2.79
CA VAL A 185 29.15 6.96 -3.33
C VAL A 185 28.58 5.90 -4.28
N PHE A 186 27.31 5.55 -4.12
CA PHE A 186 26.61 4.60 -5.00
C PHE A 186 25.79 5.28 -6.10
N GLN A 187 25.82 6.61 -6.22
CA GLN A 187 25.02 7.33 -7.20
C GLN A 187 25.67 7.29 -8.60
N ASN A 188 24.86 7.13 -9.66
CA ASN A 188 25.27 7.23 -11.07
C ASN A 188 26.40 6.29 -11.51
N ASN A 189 26.61 5.17 -10.82
CA ASN A 189 27.63 4.20 -11.17
C ASN A 189 27.11 3.10 -12.10
N GLN A 190 28.03 2.33 -12.66
CA GLN A 190 27.71 1.08 -13.35
C GLN A 190 27.24 0.05 -12.31
N HIS A 191 25.93 -0.11 -12.21
CA HIS A 191 25.32 -1.15 -11.39
C HIS A 191 24.91 -2.33 -12.26
N ALA A 192 25.00 -3.53 -11.72
CA ALA A 192 24.44 -4.72 -12.36
C ALA A 192 23.31 -5.29 -11.53
N PHE A 193 22.15 -5.49 -12.15
CA PHE A 193 20.96 -6.02 -11.50
C PHE A 193 20.45 -7.23 -12.25
N ARG A 194 20.04 -8.26 -11.51
CA ARG A 194 19.38 -9.44 -12.06
C ARG A 194 18.26 -9.88 -11.14
N GLY A 195 17.07 -10.12 -11.67
CA GLY A 195 15.95 -10.66 -10.89
C GLY A 195 15.39 -9.70 -9.84
N LEU A 196 15.50 -8.39 -10.06
CA LEU A 196 14.85 -7.34 -9.26
C LEU A 196 13.61 -6.83 -9.99
N SER A 197 12.57 -6.50 -9.22
CA SER A 197 11.37 -5.81 -9.71
C SER A 197 11.49 -4.30 -9.58
N VAL A 198 12.22 -3.82 -8.57
CA VAL A 198 12.54 -2.40 -8.34
C VAL A 198 14.01 -2.28 -7.97
N ASN A 199 14.69 -1.28 -8.55
CA ASN A 199 16.11 -1.02 -8.40
C ASN A 199 16.42 0.49 -8.37
N LEU A 200 16.00 1.16 -7.30
CA LEU A 200 16.43 2.52 -7.02
C LEU A 200 17.67 2.50 -6.14
N VAL A 201 18.70 3.25 -6.52
CA VAL A 201 19.95 3.36 -5.76
C VAL A 201 20.30 4.82 -5.60
N ALA A 202 20.42 5.27 -4.35
CA ALA A 202 20.76 6.62 -3.94
C ALA A 202 19.97 7.70 -4.73
N GLN A 203 18.70 7.42 -5.04
CA GLN A 203 17.85 8.30 -5.80
C GLN A 203 17.52 9.54 -4.98
N GLN A 204 17.67 10.73 -5.57
CA GLN A 204 17.50 11.98 -4.88
C GLN A 204 16.06 12.54 -4.92
N ASN A 205 15.72 13.38 -3.94
CA ASN A 205 14.51 14.21 -3.92
C ASN A 205 13.21 13.41 -4.12
N ILE A 206 13.05 12.37 -3.32
CA ILE A 206 12.03 11.33 -3.51
C ILE A 206 11.05 11.29 -2.34
N SER A 207 9.83 10.83 -2.58
CA SER A 207 8.80 10.70 -1.54
C SER A 207 8.35 9.23 -1.39
N PRO A 208 9.13 8.40 -0.68
CA PRO A 208 8.94 6.96 -0.70
C PRO A 208 7.71 6.50 0.09
N LEU A 209 7.25 7.28 1.07
CA LEU A 209 6.21 6.89 2.02
C LEU A 209 5.21 8.04 2.24
N PHE A 210 3.97 7.73 2.53
CA PHE A 210 2.91 8.71 2.83
C PHE A 210 1.77 8.10 3.65
N LYS A 211 0.94 8.94 4.26
CA LYS A 211 -0.34 8.52 4.86
C LYS A 211 -1.52 9.09 4.07
N LEU A 212 -2.63 8.35 4.14
CA LEU A 212 -3.88 8.72 3.51
C LEU A 212 -4.99 8.81 4.54
N MET A 213 -5.85 9.81 4.39
CA MET A 213 -7.14 9.88 5.05
C MET A 213 -8.27 9.71 4.03
N GLN A 214 -9.36 9.10 4.47
CA GLN A 214 -10.59 8.89 3.70
C GLN A 214 -11.80 9.31 4.51
N LEU A 215 -12.86 9.74 3.81
CA LEU A 215 -14.16 9.98 4.44
C LEU A 215 -14.78 8.67 4.92
N LYS A 216 -15.17 8.62 6.20
CA LYS A 216 -15.73 7.46 6.88
C LYS A 216 -17.03 7.81 7.60
N SER A 217 -17.77 6.77 8.01
CA SER A 217 -19.02 6.87 8.75
C SER A 217 -19.02 5.87 9.91
N ASN A 218 -19.38 6.33 11.11
CA ASN A 218 -19.36 5.52 12.34
C ASN A 218 -20.64 4.69 12.59
N LYS A 219 -21.54 4.59 11.60
CA LYS A 219 -22.82 3.90 11.82
C LYS A 219 -22.63 2.40 11.99
N ARG A 220 -23.27 1.84 13.01
CA ARG A 220 -23.46 0.38 13.13
C ARG A 220 -24.42 -0.08 12.05
N ILE A 221 -23.90 -0.78 11.05
CA ILE A 221 -24.73 -1.45 10.05
C ILE A 221 -25.31 -2.73 10.64
N SER A 222 -26.53 -3.08 10.25
CA SER A 222 -27.15 -4.36 10.59
C SER A 222 -26.27 -5.53 10.13
N PRO A 223 -26.24 -6.65 10.87
CA PRO A 223 -25.46 -7.84 10.50
C PRO A 223 -25.78 -8.36 9.09
N ALA A 224 -27.04 -8.25 8.66
CA ALA A 224 -27.48 -8.67 7.33
C ALA A 224 -26.83 -7.87 6.18
N LEU A 225 -26.59 -6.57 6.36
CA LEU A 225 -25.90 -5.76 5.35
C LEU A 225 -24.38 -5.98 5.41
N ARG A 226 -23.83 -6.30 6.58
CA ARG A 226 -22.42 -6.71 6.70
C ARG A 226 -22.13 -8.01 5.95
N SER A 227 -23.07 -8.96 5.95
CA SER A 227 -22.94 -10.18 5.15
C SER A 227 -23.03 -9.96 3.64
N MET A 228 -23.43 -8.75 3.21
CA MET A 228 -23.45 -8.34 1.80
C MET A 228 -22.24 -7.47 1.43
N ASP A 229 -21.23 -7.38 2.32
CA ASP A 229 -20.02 -6.57 2.17
C ASP A 229 -20.24 -5.06 1.92
N VAL A 230 -21.41 -4.53 2.30
CA VAL A 230 -21.71 -3.10 2.20
C VAL A 230 -21.05 -2.36 3.37
N ALA A 231 -20.18 -1.39 3.09
CA ALA A 231 -19.54 -0.56 4.11
C ALA A 231 -20.52 0.53 4.62
N PRO A 232 -20.34 1.08 5.84
CA PRO A 232 -21.30 2.02 6.40
C PRO A 232 -21.42 3.30 5.56
N ILE A 233 -20.30 3.70 4.95
CA ILE A 233 -20.20 4.86 4.07
C ILE A 233 -20.94 4.63 2.74
N ASP A 234 -21.16 3.39 2.32
CA ASP A 234 -21.87 3.09 1.07
C ASP A 234 -23.37 3.37 1.13
N LEU A 235 -23.92 3.41 2.34
CA LEU A 235 -25.31 3.78 2.62
C LEU A 235 -25.51 5.30 2.72
N VAL A 236 -24.41 6.06 2.75
CA VAL A 236 -24.45 7.51 2.84
C VAL A 236 -24.45 8.08 1.43
N THR A 237 -25.44 8.90 1.13
CA THR A 237 -25.47 9.73 -0.07
C THR A 237 -25.33 11.20 0.36
N PRO A 238 -25.00 12.12 -0.55
CA PRO A 238 -25.01 13.55 -0.23
C PRO A 238 -26.33 14.01 0.42
N VAL A 239 -27.47 13.49 -0.07
CA VAL A 239 -28.82 13.81 0.44
C VAL A 239 -29.05 13.28 1.86
N THR A 240 -28.45 12.14 2.21
CA THR A 240 -28.65 11.50 3.51
C THR A 240 -27.54 11.78 4.50
N ALA A 241 -26.47 12.49 4.11
CA ALA A 241 -25.26 12.69 4.89
C ALA A 241 -25.47 13.31 6.27
N ASP A 242 -26.44 14.21 6.44
CA ASP A 242 -26.77 14.83 7.73
C ASP A 242 -27.30 13.83 8.78
N GLN A 243 -27.75 12.66 8.34
CA GLN A 243 -28.21 11.58 9.22
C GLN A 243 -27.07 10.71 9.76
N TYR A 244 -25.82 11.00 9.37
CA TYR A 244 -24.65 10.19 9.68
C TYR A 244 -23.54 11.03 10.30
N SER A 245 -22.86 10.45 11.29
CA SER A 245 -21.61 10.99 11.83
C SER A 245 -20.47 10.68 10.86
N LEU A 246 -20.20 11.63 9.97
CA LEU A 246 -19.07 11.58 9.04
C LEU A 246 -17.80 12.14 9.68
N TYR A 247 -16.66 11.57 9.31
CA TYR A 247 -15.34 12.02 9.76
C TYR A 247 -14.28 11.61 8.74
N LEU A 248 -13.10 12.24 8.78
CA LEU A 248 -11.93 11.78 8.05
C LEU A 248 -11.16 10.81 8.95
N GLY A 249 -10.96 9.59 8.48
CA GLY A 249 -10.15 8.59 9.17
C GLY A 249 -8.98 8.13 8.32
N GLU A 250 -7.89 7.72 8.97
CA GLU A 250 -6.76 7.11 8.28
C GLU A 250 -7.19 5.83 7.55
N VAL A 251 -6.69 5.64 6.33
CA VAL A 251 -6.88 4.39 5.57
C VAL A 251 -6.03 3.29 6.20
N SER A 252 -6.68 2.26 6.75
CA SER A 252 -5.99 1.15 7.44
C SER A 252 -5.51 0.06 6.45
N PHE A 253 -4.54 -0.77 6.87
CA PHE A 253 -4.07 -1.88 6.03
C PHE A 253 -5.17 -2.93 5.79
N GLU A 254 -5.94 -3.22 6.83
CA GLU A 254 -7.03 -4.20 6.83
C GLU A 254 -8.12 -3.80 5.83
N GLU A 255 -8.43 -2.51 5.77
CA GLU A 255 -9.37 -1.96 4.78
C GLU A 255 -8.86 -2.17 3.35
N LEU A 256 -7.58 -1.94 3.11
CA LEU A 256 -6.96 -2.15 1.80
C LEU A 256 -6.92 -3.63 1.38
N VAL A 257 -6.61 -4.53 2.32
CA VAL A 257 -6.62 -5.98 2.07
C VAL A 257 -8.03 -6.46 1.77
N LYS A 258 -9.04 -5.99 2.52
CA LYS A 258 -10.45 -6.38 2.31
C LYS A 258 -10.93 -5.98 0.92
N GLN A 259 -10.66 -4.74 0.50
CA GLN A 259 -11.02 -4.26 -0.84
C GLN A 259 -10.38 -5.10 -1.96
N GLU A 260 -9.14 -5.57 -1.78
CA GLU A 260 -8.47 -6.42 -2.77
C GLU A 260 -9.07 -7.84 -2.82
N GLU A 261 -9.39 -8.43 -1.66
CA GLU A 261 -10.03 -9.75 -1.59
C GLU A 261 -11.41 -9.73 -2.24
N GLU A 262 -12.20 -8.67 -2.03
CA GLU A 262 -13.50 -8.47 -2.68
C GLU A 262 -13.38 -8.39 -4.21
N LEU A 263 -12.37 -7.70 -4.74
CA LEU A 263 -12.11 -7.59 -6.18
C LEU A 263 -11.68 -8.92 -6.83
N LEU A 264 -11.08 -9.84 -6.06
CA LEU A 264 -10.59 -11.14 -6.54
C LEU A 264 -11.60 -12.27 -6.32
N ALA A 265 -12.59 -12.09 -5.45
CA ALA A 265 -13.67 -13.03 -5.19
C ALA A 265 -14.74 -13.25 -6.31
N PRO A 266 -14.83 -12.52 -7.45
CA PRO A 266 -15.94 -12.71 -8.40
C PRO A 266 -16.10 -14.14 -8.94
N GLN A 267 -15.03 -14.93 -9.06
CA GLN A 267 -15.14 -16.30 -9.58
C GLN A 267 -15.71 -17.29 -8.55
N ASP A 268 -15.31 -17.18 -7.28
CA ASP A 268 -15.83 -18.03 -6.20
C ASP A 268 -17.24 -17.62 -5.76
N VAL A 269 -17.57 -16.33 -5.82
CA VAL A 269 -18.92 -15.84 -5.49
C VAL A 269 -19.94 -16.30 -6.53
N LEU A 270 -19.60 -16.28 -7.82
CA LEU A 270 -20.46 -16.84 -8.87
C LEU A 270 -20.59 -18.36 -8.74
N GLN A 271 -19.52 -19.09 -8.43
CA GLN A 271 -19.62 -20.54 -8.19
C GLN A 271 -20.44 -20.88 -6.95
N ARG A 272 -20.32 -20.12 -5.86
CA ARG A 272 -21.14 -20.30 -4.66
C ARG A 272 -22.60 -19.91 -4.90
N ALA A 273 -22.87 -18.86 -5.67
CA ALA A 273 -24.23 -18.47 -6.06
C ALA A 273 -24.89 -19.52 -6.97
N LEU A 274 -24.12 -20.19 -7.83
CA LEU A 274 -24.59 -21.29 -8.67
C LEU A 274 -24.73 -22.63 -7.91
N GLN A 275 -24.07 -22.79 -6.75
CA GLN A 275 -24.21 -23.94 -5.86
C GLN A 275 -25.34 -23.78 -4.82
N ILE A 276 -26.12 -22.69 -4.86
CA ILE A 276 -27.37 -22.61 -4.10
C ILE A 276 -28.32 -23.63 -4.74
N GLU A 277 -28.40 -24.81 -4.13
CA GLU A 277 -29.31 -25.89 -4.55
C GLU A 277 -30.73 -25.33 -4.76
N PRO A 278 -31.45 -25.77 -5.82
CA PRO A 278 -32.84 -25.40 -5.96
C PRO A 278 -33.57 -25.84 -4.70
N ARG A 279 -34.15 -24.87 -3.99
CA ARG A 279 -35.05 -25.10 -2.85
C ARG A 279 -35.95 -26.27 -3.22
N ARG A 280 -35.86 -27.37 -2.45
CA ARG A 280 -36.81 -28.48 -2.49
C ARG A 280 -38.21 -27.87 -2.54
N GLU A 281 -38.89 -28.01 -3.68
CA GLU A 281 -40.32 -27.83 -3.75
C GLU A 281 -40.92 -28.71 -2.66
N VAL A 282 -41.57 -28.08 -1.69
CA VAL A 282 -42.39 -28.77 -0.71
C VAL A 282 -43.52 -29.40 -1.51
N GLN A 283 -43.40 -30.68 -1.83
CA GLN A 283 -44.50 -31.49 -2.33
C GLN A 283 -45.64 -31.38 -1.32
N ALA A 284 -46.70 -30.67 -1.72
CA ALA A 284 -47.96 -30.67 -1.03
C ALA A 284 -48.48 -32.11 -0.97
N GLY A 285 -48.35 -32.75 0.19
CA GLY A 285 -48.89 -34.07 0.45
C GLY A 285 -50.39 -34.08 0.20
N SER A 286 -50.82 -34.90 -0.74
CA SER A 286 -52.22 -35.18 -1.06
C SER A 286 -52.94 -35.70 0.18
N ARG A 287 -54.03 -35.03 0.54
CA ARG A 287 -54.99 -35.45 1.55
C ARG A 287 -55.68 -36.72 1.05
N ALA A 288 -55.40 -37.86 1.68
CA ALA A 288 -56.12 -39.10 1.42
C ALA A 288 -57.50 -39.04 2.09
N GLU A 289 -58.54 -39.13 1.27
CA GLU A 289 -59.92 -39.37 1.69
C GLU A 289 -60.04 -40.82 2.19
N GLY A 290 -60.27 -40.98 3.50
CA GLY A 290 -60.64 -42.25 4.11
C GLY A 290 -62.16 -42.39 4.13
N GLN A 291 -62.68 -43.34 3.34
CA GLN A 291 -64.06 -43.80 3.33
C GLN A 291 -64.46 -44.38 4.70
N LEU A 292 -65.59 -43.91 5.25
CA LEU A 292 -66.32 -44.60 6.32
C LEU A 292 -67.26 -45.62 5.69
N LEU A 293 -66.95 -46.91 5.84
CA LEU A 293 -67.88 -48.00 5.58
C LEU A 293 -68.73 -48.23 6.84
N TYR A 294 -70.04 -47.99 6.74
CA TYR A 294 -71.04 -48.46 7.68
C TYR A 294 -71.27 -49.95 7.43
N ASP A 295 -71.08 -50.80 8.44
CA ASP A 295 -71.59 -52.18 8.42
C ASP A 295 -72.74 -52.27 9.42
N MET A 296 -73.93 -52.63 8.93
CA MET A 296 -75.11 -52.95 9.73
C MET A 296 -75.25 -54.46 9.79
N ARG A 297 -75.05 -55.04 10.97
CA ARG A 297 -75.73 -56.25 11.47
C ARG A 297 -75.41 -56.49 12.94
#